data_AF-A0A8J6QR68-F1
#
_entry.id   AF-A0A8J6QR68-F1
#
_cell.length_a   1.000
_cell.length_b   1.000
_cell.length_c   1.000
_cell.angle_alpha   90.00
_cell.angle_beta   90.00
_cell.angle_gamma   90.00
#
_symmetry.space_group_name_H-M   'P 1'
#
loop_
_entity.id
_entity.type
_entity.pdbx_description
1 polymer ?
#
loop_
_entity_poly.entity_id
_entity_poly.type
_entity_poly.pdbx_seq_one_letter_code
_entity_poly.pdbx_strand_id
1 'polypeptide(L)'
;MSDHSNQSLTAREMVRAHAYPVLAALSSLSLVAIALLQIPQAVKAHRYNRCVDAQIKLRQSNALQGQDSPGKLIYLKAVQHCEGL
;
A
#
# COMPACT_ATOMS: atom_id res chain seq x y z
N MET A 1 -13.24 -1.05 -51.05
CA MET A 1 -13.39 -0.59 -49.66
C MET A 1 -14.86 -0.75 -49.34
N SER A 2 -15.21 -2.00 -49.04
CA SER A 2 -16.55 -2.60 -49.05
C SER A 2 -16.38 -3.80 -48.11
N ASP A 3 -17.17 -4.10 -47.09
CA ASP A 3 -18.53 -3.74 -46.73
C ASP A 3 -18.60 -3.59 -45.21
N HIS A 4 -19.12 -2.46 -44.71
CA HIS A 4 -19.81 -2.48 -43.42
C HIS A 4 -21.21 -3.04 -43.69
N SER A 5 -21.27 -4.31 -44.07
CA SER A 5 -22.54 -5.02 -44.16
C SER A 5 -23.10 -5.07 -42.74
N ASN A 6 -24.39 -4.76 -42.63
CA ASN A 6 -25.20 -4.77 -41.43
C ASN A 6 -25.19 -6.14 -40.73
N GLN A 7 -24.06 -6.54 -40.16
CA GLN A 7 -23.94 -7.76 -39.38
C GLN A 7 -24.52 -7.48 -38.00
N SER A 8 -25.84 -7.65 -37.91
CA SER A 8 -26.58 -7.64 -36.67
C SER A 8 -25.99 -8.70 -35.75
N LEU A 9 -25.18 -8.27 -34.77
CA LEU A 9 -24.69 -9.13 -33.69
C LEU A 9 -25.88 -9.86 -33.08
N THR A 10 -25.75 -11.19 -32.92
CA THR A 10 -26.77 -11.95 -32.19
C THR A 10 -26.86 -11.38 -30.77
N ALA A 11 -28.04 -11.44 -30.11
CA ALA A 11 -28.22 -10.87 -28.78
C ALA A 11 -27.15 -11.34 -27.77
N ARG A 12 -26.65 -12.58 -27.93
CA ARG A 12 -25.56 -13.15 -27.13
C ARG A 12 -24.21 -12.48 -27.39
N GLU A 13 -23.89 -12.15 -28.63
CA GLU A 13 -22.65 -11.46 -29.00
C GLU A 13 -22.68 -9.99 -28.59
N MET A 14 -23.83 -9.33 -28.68
CA MET A 14 -24.02 -7.97 -28.17
C MET A 14 -23.76 -7.90 -26.65
N VAL A 15 -24.31 -8.86 -25.88
CA VAL A 15 -24.05 -8.93 -24.43
C VAL A 15 -22.56 -9.16 -24.15
N ARG A 16 -21.88 -10.04 -24.89
CA ARG A 16 -20.44 -10.27 -24.68
C ARG A 16 -19.58 -9.06 -25.07
N ALA A 17 -19.93 -8.38 -26.16
CA ALA A 17 -19.21 -7.20 -26.64
C ALA A 17 -19.33 -5.99 -25.71
N HIS A 18 -20.35 -5.95 -24.83
CA HIS A 18 -20.55 -4.82 -23.90
C HIS A 18 -20.36 -5.21 -22.43
N ALA A 19 -20.84 -6.37 -21.98
CA ALA A 19 -20.75 -6.76 -20.58
C ALA A 19 -19.30 -7.04 -20.16
N TYR A 20 -18.53 -7.80 -20.95
CA TYR A 20 -17.14 -8.10 -20.60
C TYR A 20 -16.24 -6.87 -20.52
N PRO A 21 -16.24 -5.94 -21.49
CA PRO A 21 -15.42 -4.74 -21.36
C PRO A 21 -15.89 -3.81 -20.24
N VAL A 22 -17.20 -3.72 -19.96
CA VAL A 22 -17.70 -2.95 -18.82
C VAL A 22 -17.25 -3.57 -17.49
N LEU A 23 -17.36 -4.89 -17.35
CA LEU A 23 -16.86 -5.63 -16.17
C LEU A 23 -15.34 -5.47 -16.02
N ALA A 24 -14.59 -5.53 -17.13
CA ALA A 24 -13.14 -5.31 -17.13
C ALA A 24 -12.76 -3.87 -16.75
N ALA A 25 -13.53 -2.87 -17.22
CA ALA A 25 -13.32 -1.47 -16.85
C ALA A 25 -13.64 -1.24 -15.36
N LEU A 26 -14.76 -1.75 -14.87
CA LEU A 26 -15.15 -1.65 -13.47
C LEU A 26 -14.14 -2.33 -12.55
N SER A 27 -13.66 -3.53 -12.91
CA SER A 27 -12.65 -4.23 -12.11
C SER A 27 -11.32 -3.47 -12.12
N SER A 28 -10.86 -2.97 -13.27
CA SER A 28 -9.64 -2.18 -13.37
C SER A 28 -9.72 -0.89 -12.55
N LEU A 29 -10.83 -0.15 -12.65
CA LEU A 29 -11.06 1.06 -11.84
C LEU A 29 -11.11 0.74 -10.34
N SER A 30 -11.73 -0.38 -9.97
CA SER A 30 -11.77 -0.84 -8.58
C SER A 30 -10.38 -1.17 -8.05
N LEU A 31 -9.54 -1.86 -8.83
CA LEU A 31 -8.15 -2.15 -8.46
C LEU A 31 -7.34 -0.86 -8.29
N VAL A 32 -7.48 0.10 -9.21
CA VAL A 32 -6.81 1.41 -9.10
C VAL A 32 -7.24 2.13 -7.83
N ALA A 33 -8.54 2.18 -7.55
CA ALA A 33 -9.04 2.78 -6.32
C ALA A 33 -8.46 2.10 -5.08
N ILE A 34 -8.50 0.77 -5.00
CA ILE A 34 -7.93 0.01 -3.88
C ILE A 34 -6.43 0.32 -3.71
N ALA A 35 -5.66 0.36 -4.79
CA ALA A 35 -4.24 0.71 -4.74
C ALA A 35 -4.01 2.12 -4.17
N LEU A 36 -4.82 3.10 -4.57
CA LEU A 36 -4.74 4.46 -4.02
C LEU A 36 -5.08 4.51 -2.53
N LEU A 37 -6.10 3.76 -2.10
CA LEU A 37 -6.47 3.68 -0.67
C LEU A 37 -5.41 2.98 0.19
N GLN A 38 -4.51 2.17 -0.39
CA GLN A 38 -3.40 1.53 0.34
C GLN A 38 -2.22 2.47 0.60
N ILE A 39 -2.08 3.57 -0.16
CA ILE A 39 -1.00 4.55 0.01
C ILE A 39 -0.87 5.06 1.45
N PRO A 40 -1.92 5.54 2.14
CA PRO A 40 -1.78 6.02 3.52
C PRO A 40 -1.31 4.94 4.50
N GLN A 41 -1.71 3.67 4.30
CA GLN A 41 -1.24 2.55 5.11
C GLN A 41 0.25 2.29 4.87
N ALA A 42 0.69 2.32 3.60
CA ALA A 42 2.11 2.19 3.24
C ALA A 42 2.95 3.34 3.82
N VAL A 43 2.44 4.58 3.79
CA VAL A 43 3.12 5.74 4.39
C VAL A 43 3.22 5.59 5.90
N LYS A 44 2.16 5.14 6.58
CA LYS A 44 2.17 4.88 8.02
C LYS A 44 3.19 3.79 8.37
N ALA A 45 3.18 2.67 7.64
CA ALA A 45 4.14 1.59 7.82
C ALA A 45 5.59 2.05 7.57
N HIS A 46 5.82 2.85 6.54
CA HIS A 46 7.14 3.42 6.25
C HIS A 46 7.63 4.34 7.38
N ARG A 47 6.76 5.22 7.92
CA ARG A 47 7.10 6.06 9.08
C ARG A 47 7.43 5.21 10.31
N TYR A 48 6.63 4.17 10.56
CA TYR A 48 6.87 3.24 11.65
C TYR A 48 8.23 2.53 11.51
N ASN A 49 8.54 1.99 10.33
CA ASN A 49 9.81 1.32 10.07
C ASN A 49 11.00 2.26 10.29
N ARG A 50 10.95 3.49 9.79
CA ARG A 50 11.99 4.49 10.04
C ARG A 50 12.20 4.78 11.53
N CYS A 51 11.13 4.72 12.32
CA CYS A 51 11.26 4.93 13.74
C CYS A 51 11.87 3.71 14.46
N VAL A 52 11.48 2.50 14.06
CA VAL A 52 12.11 1.26 14.54
C VAL A 52 13.61 1.26 14.21
N ASP A 53 13.99 1.67 13.00
CA ASP A 53 15.39 1.79 12.62
C ASP A 53 16.15 2.78 13.51
N ALA A 54 15.55 3.93 13.83
CA ALA A 54 16.12 4.89 14.76
C ALA A 54 16.27 4.30 16.17
N GLN A 55 15.29 3.52 16.63
CA GLN A 55 15.37 2.83 17.91
C GLN A 55 16.49 1.78 17.93
N ILE A 56 16.62 0.95 16.89
CA ILE A 56 17.70 -0.04 16.76
C ILE A 56 19.05 0.66 16.80
N LYS A 57 19.21 1.77 16.06
CA LYS A 57 20.45 2.56 16.05
C LYS A 57 20.81 3.10 17.43
N LEU A 58 19.83 3.61 18.19
CA LEU A 58 20.03 4.11 19.55
C LEU A 58 20.41 3.00 20.54
N ARG A 59 19.91 1.78 20.35
CA ARG A 59 20.31 0.60 21.14
C ARG A 59 21.75 0.19 20.83
N GLN A 60 22.12 0.20 19.55
CA GLN A 60 23.48 -0.13 19.12
C GLN A 60 24.51 0.92 19.57
N SER A 61 24.17 2.21 19.51
CA SER A 61 25.11 3.29 19.84
C SER A 61 25.34 3.48 21.34
N ASN A 62 24.39 3.07 22.18
CA ASN A 62 24.43 3.29 23.63
C ASN A 62 24.52 2.00 24.45
N ALA A 63 24.85 0.86 23.81
CA ALA A 63 25.27 -0.33 24.53
C ALA A 63 26.64 -0.04 25.17
N LEU A 64 26.62 0.53 26.37
CA LEU A 64 27.78 0.51 27.25
C LEU A 64 28.22 -0.95 27.39
N GLN A 65 29.52 -1.20 27.22
CA GLN A 65 30.11 -2.55 27.25
C GLN A 65 29.67 -3.27 28.54
N GLY A 66 28.74 -4.24 28.41
CA GLY A 66 28.19 -5.02 29.54
C GLY A 66 26.71 -4.77 29.92
N GLN A 67 25.94 -3.96 29.17
CA GLN A 67 24.51 -3.77 29.41
C GLN A 67 23.66 -4.36 28.26
N ASP A 68 23.02 -5.52 28.49
CA ASP A 68 22.19 -6.23 27.50
C ASP A 68 20.82 -5.57 27.21
N SER A 69 20.55 -4.39 27.79
CA SER A 69 19.33 -3.65 27.50
C SER A 69 19.55 -2.13 27.49
N PRO A 70 18.97 -1.42 26.51
CA PRO A 70 18.93 0.04 26.54
C PRO A 70 18.19 0.47 27.80
N GLY A 71 18.80 1.32 28.63
CA GLY A 71 18.13 1.86 29.80
C GLY A 71 16.74 2.42 29.45
N LYS A 72 15.75 2.22 30.35
CA LYS A 72 14.33 2.56 30.16
C LYS A 72 14.09 3.96 29.57
N LEU A 73 14.96 4.92 29.85
CA LEU A 73 14.91 6.29 29.30
C LEU A 73 15.18 6.37 27.80
N ILE A 74 16.11 5.58 27.26
CA ILE A 74 16.42 5.54 25.82
C ILE A 74 15.26 4.86 25.07
N TYR A 75 14.68 3.83 25.67
CA TYR A 75 13.47 3.19 25.15
C TYR A 75 12.29 4.18 25.07
N LEU A 76 12.01 4.91 26.15
CA LEU A 76 10.92 5.90 26.20
C LEU A 76 11.13 7.05 25.20
N LYS A 77 12.37 7.53 25.03
CA LYS A 77 12.69 8.57 24.03
C LYS A 77 12.48 8.10 22.59
N ALA A 78 12.81 6.83 22.31
CA ALA A 78 12.56 6.25 20.99
C ALA A 78 11.05 6.11 20.72
N VAL A 79 10.27 5.63 21.71
CA VAL A 79 8.81 5.52 21.59
C VAL A 79 8.16 6.90 21.41
N GLN A 80 8.58 7.92 22.17
CA GLN A 80 8.10 9.30 22.02
C GLN A 80 8.37 9.87 20.62
N HIS A 81 9.51 9.51 20.00
CA HIS A 81 9.82 9.91 18.63
C HIS A 81 8.96 9.19 17.58
N CYS A 82 8.50 7.98 17.88
CA CYS A 82 7.64 7.18 16.98
C CYS A 82 6.17 7.59 17.06
N GLU A 83 5.67 7.85 18.27
CA GLU A 83 4.25 8.11 18.49
C GLU A 83 3.90 9.57 18.25
N GLY A 84 4.84 10.50 18.46
CA GLY A 84 4.59 11.94 18.34
C GLY A 84 3.58 12.41 19.40
N LEU A 85 3.97 13.36 20.24
CA LEU A 85 2.98 14.15 20.96
C LEU A 85 2.18 15.01 19.96
#